data_AF-A0A1H0ZZQ9-F1
#
_entry.id   AF-A0A1H0ZZQ9-F1
#
_cell.length_a   1.000
_cell.length_b   1.000
_cell.length_c   1.000
_cell.angle_alpha   90.00
_cell.angle_beta   90.00
_cell.angle_gamma   90.00
#
_symmetry.space_group_name_H-M   'P 1'
#
loop_
_entity.id
_entity.type
_entity.pdbx_description
1 polymer ?
#
loop_
_entity_poly.entity_id
_entity_poly.type
_entity_poly.pdbx_seq_one_letter_code
_entity_poly.pdbx_strand_id
1 'polypeptide(L)'
;MDEELRTIIGPGFTDFESAVQAAEELIEDAGGDVRAARSRVRSIWDARIAELATGVGPSDHDRLTGGFAVLERDHGFVTAMAAGFDKGELWDELRERRRSAGGEAWAGAGFHQQDADRLATTPATLYLLFSVFAPNPATPAHVVEAAMRSEHGRNAMAQADAGAAAAVLVEVLRDAGLEVDWDGSPSSRVRVLVSDWRRPLPAA
;
A
#
# COMPACT_ATOMS: atom_id res chain seq x y z
N MET A 1 -15.32 -16.79 -10.18
CA MET A 1 -14.40 -16.67 -11.33
C MET A 1 -14.28 -15.25 -11.89
N ASP A 2 -15.22 -14.73 -12.70
CA ASP A 2 -15.01 -13.40 -13.33
C ASP A 2 -14.89 -12.26 -12.33
N GLU A 3 -15.62 -12.36 -11.21
CA GLU A 3 -15.51 -11.43 -10.09
C GLU A 3 -14.13 -11.53 -9.42
N GLU A 4 -13.63 -12.73 -9.18
CA GLU A 4 -12.27 -12.95 -8.63
C GLU A 4 -11.18 -12.42 -9.56
N LEU A 5 -11.30 -12.64 -10.87
CA LEU A 5 -10.36 -12.08 -11.84
C LEU A 5 -10.41 -10.56 -11.90
N ARG A 6 -11.59 -9.94 -11.71
CA ARG A 6 -11.67 -8.48 -11.52
C ARG A 6 -11.00 -8.03 -10.23
N THR A 7 -11.11 -8.80 -9.15
CA THR A 7 -10.41 -8.53 -7.89
C THR A 7 -8.89 -8.58 -8.05
N ILE A 8 -8.38 -9.50 -8.86
CA ILE A 8 -6.95 -9.64 -9.16
C ILE A 8 -6.46 -8.52 -10.09
N ILE A 9 -7.17 -8.26 -11.19
CA ILE A 9 -6.74 -7.32 -12.25
C ILE A 9 -7.04 -5.87 -11.90
N GLY A 10 -8.22 -5.60 -11.31
CA GLY A 10 -8.76 -4.25 -11.07
C GLY A 10 -7.85 -3.30 -10.28
N PRO A 11 -7.19 -3.74 -9.20
CA PRO A 11 -6.22 -2.94 -8.45
C PRO A 11 -4.99 -2.56 -9.28
N GLY A 12 -4.70 -3.33 -10.32
CA GLY A 12 -3.62 -3.08 -11.27
C GLY A 12 -2.23 -3.54 -10.82
N PHE A 13 -2.10 -4.33 -9.76
CA PHE A 13 -0.80 -4.80 -9.29
C PHE A 13 -0.33 -6.10 -9.97
N THR A 14 -1.25 -6.90 -10.50
CA THR A 14 -0.95 -8.19 -11.13
C THR A 14 -0.62 -8.02 -12.62
N ASP A 15 0.48 -8.63 -13.06
CA ASP A 15 0.83 -8.70 -14.48
C ASP A 15 -0.07 -9.68 -15.25
N PHE A 16 -0.03 -9.62 -16.58
CA PHE A 16 -0.93 -10.40 -17.43
C PHE A 16 -0.76 -11.91 -17.25
N GLU A 17 0.49 -12.39 -17.14
CA GLU A 17 0.78 -13.82 -17.07
C GLU A 17 0.40 -14.39 -15.69
N SER A 18 0.66 -13.64 -14.62
CA SER A 18 0.18 -13.97 -13.27
C SER A 18 -1.34 -14.02 -13.20
N ALA A 19 -2.04 -13.10 -13.89
CA ALA A 19 -3.50 -13.15 -13.98
C ALA A 19 -4.01 -14.36 -14.79
N VAL A 20 -3.29 -14.79 -15.84
CA VAL A 20 -3.59 -16.03 -16.57
C VAL A 20 -3.41 -17.24 -15.68
N GLN A 21 -2.31 -17.34 -14.93
CA GLN A 21 -2.10 -18.44 -14.00
C GLN A 21 -3.23 -18.53 -12.97
N ALA A 22 -3.62 -17.40 -12.36
CA ALA A 22 -4.74 -17.39 -11.42
C ALA A 22 -6.06 -17.82 -12.07
N ALA A 23 -6.28 -17.47 -13.34
CA ALA A 23 -7.47 -17.92 -14.08
C ALA A 23 -7.43 -19.43 -14.37
N GLU A 24 -6.27 -20.00 -14.67
CA GLU A 24 -6.09 -21.45 -14.86
C GLU A 24 -6.45 -22.20 -13.57
N GLU A 25 -5.93 -21.75 -12.42
CA GLU A 25 -6.22 -22.33 -11.10
C GLU A 25 -7.72 -22.27 -10.78
N LEU A 26 -8.36 -21.12 -10.95
CA LEU A 26 -9.81 -20.96 -10.71
C LEU A 26 -10.68 -21.83 -11.63
N ILE A 27 -10.26 -22.02 -12.89
CA ILE A 27 -10.97 -22.86 -13.86
C ILE A 27 -10.78 -24.33 -13.53
N GLU A 28 -9.56 -24.75 -13.17
CA GLU A 28 -9.26 -26.11 -12.76
C GLU A 28 -10.05 -26.52 -11.52
N ASP A 29 -10.10 -25.66 -10.50
CA ASP A 29 -10.89 -25.86 -9.28
C ASP A 29 -12.39 -26.00 -9.56
N ALA A 30 -12.88 -25.32 -10.60
CA ALA A 30 -14.26 -25.42 -11.08
C ALA A 30 -14.50 -26.60 -12.05
N GLY A 31 -13.47 -27.40 -12.38
CA GLY A 31 -13.54 -28.52 -13.32
C GLY A 31 -13.69 -28.12 -14.79
N GLY A 32 -13.27 -26.92 -15.16
CA GLY A 32 -13.37 -26.37 -16.53
C GLY A 32 -12.13 -26.61 -17.41
N ASP A 33 -12.17 -26.08 -18.63
CA ASP A 33 -11.05 -26.15 -19.59
C ASP A 33 -10.13 -24.93 -19.45
N VAL A 34 -8.95 -25.14 -18.86
CA VAL A 34 -7.92 -24.11 -18.62
C VAL A 34 -7.47 -23.40 -19.90
N ARG A 35 -7.67 -23.99 -21.09
CA ARG A 35 -7.36 -23.31 -22.38
C ARG A 35 -8.16 -22.03 -22.59
N ALA A 36 -9.28 -21.86 -21.88
CA ALA A 36 -10.08 -20.64 -21.89
C ALA A 36 -9.52 -19.52 -21.00
N ALA A 37 -8.57 -19.80 -20.10
CA ALA A 37 -8.05 -18.84 -19.13
C ALA A 37 -7.51 -17.57 -19.79
N ARG A 38 -6.61 -17.72 -20.77
CA ARG A 38 -5.96 -16.59 -21.45
C ARG A 38 -6.96 -15.68 -22.17
N SER A 39 -7.93 -16.25 -22.89
CA SER A 39 -8.93 -15.45 -23.60
C SER A 39 -9.87 -14.73 -22.63
N ARG A 40 -10.18 -15.36 -21.48
CA ARG A 40 -10.97 -14.75 -20.42
C ARG A 40 -10.26 -13.57 -19.77
N VAL A 41 -8.98 -13.75 -19.39
CA VAL A 41 -8.15 -12.69 -18.82
C VAL A 41 -7.99 -11.55 -19.81
N ARG A 42 -7.71 -11.83 -21.09
CA ARG A 42 -7.64 -10.79 -22.12
C ARG A 42 -8.91 -9.95 -22.18
N SER A 43 -10.09 -10.57 -22.15
CA SER A 43 -11.35 -9.85 -22.16
C SER A 43 -11.53 -8.93 -20.95
N ILE A 44 -11.14 -9.35 -19.74
CA ILE A 44 -11.25 -8.52 -18.52
C ILE A 44 -10.18 -7.42 -18.52
N TRP A 45 -8.97 -7.73 -18.98
CA TRP A 45 -7.86 -6.82 -19.11
C TRP A 45 -8.17 -5.66 -20.05
N ASP A 46 -8.67 -5.97 -21.25
CA ASP A 46 -9.02 -4.95 -22.25
C ASP A 46 -10.18 -4.06 -21.78
N ALA A 47 -11.16 -4.65 -21.07
CA ALA A 47 -12.23 -3.88 -20.44
C ALA A 47 -11.68 -2.91 -19.38
N ARG A 48 -10.74 -3.37 -18.54
CA ARG A 48 -10.08 -2.52 -17.54
C ARG A 48 -9.25 -1.40 -18.17
N ILE A 49 -8.52 -1.68 -19.26
CA ILE A 49 -7.82 -0.63 -20.03
C ILE A 49 -8.81 0.42 -20.55
N ALA A 50 -9.94 -0.03 -21.12
CA ALA A 50 -10.96 0.88 -21.62
C ALA A 50 -11.57 1.76 -20.51
N GLU A 51 -11.84 1.19 -19.33
CA GLU A 51 -12.29 1.94 -18.15
C GLU A 51 -11.27 3.01 -17.74
N LEU A 52 -9.99 2.63 -17.61
CA LEU A 52 -8.90 3.54 -17.21
C LEU A 52 -8.77 4.72 -18.18
N ALA A 53 -9.00 4.50 -19.47
CA ALA A 53 -8.92 5.53 -20.51
C ALA A 53 -10.02 6.60 -20.42
N THR A 54 -11.10 6.38 -19.65
CA THR A 54 -12.20 7.36 -19.51
C THR A 54 -11.94 8.45 -18.47
N GLY A 55 -10.95 8.26 -17.59
CA GLY A 55 -10.70 9.15 -16.47
C GLY A 55 -10.08 10.49 -16.89
N VAL A 56 -10.42 11.56 -16.18
CA VAL A 56 -9.88 12.91 -16.39
C VAL A 56 -9.18 13.38 -15.13
N GLY A 57 -7.98 13.97 -15.28
CA GLY A 57 -7.21 14.49 -14.15
C GLY A 57 -6.64 13.40 -13.22
N PRO A 58 -6.02 13.81 -12.10
CA PRO A 58 -5.40 12.89 -11.15
C PRO A 58 -6.42 12.00 -10.45
N SER A 59 -6.15 10.71 -10.43
CA SER A 59 -6.88 9.68 -9.67
C SER A 59 -6.40 9.60 -8.22
N ASP A 60 -7.09 8.84 -7.37
CA ASP A 60 -6.63 8.56 -6.01
C ASP A 60 -5.33 7.75 -6.00
N HIS A 61 -5.08 6.94 -7.04
CA HIS A 61 -3.78 6.29 -7.24
C HIS A 61 -2.66 7.32 -7.47
N ASP A 62 -2.90 8.34 -8.31
CA ASP A 62 -1.91 9.37 -8.62
C ASP A 62 -1.61 10.22 -7.38
N ARG A 63 -2.65 10.56 -6.61
CA ARG A 63 -2.52 11.29 -5.35
C ARG A 63 -1.76 10.48 -4.30
N LEU A 64 -2.08 9.20 -4.14
CA LEU A 64 -1.38 8.31 -3.20
C LEU A 64 0.10 8.16 -3.57
N THR A 65 0.39 7.96 -4.86
CA THR A 65 1.77 7.88 -5.37
C THR A 65 2.52 9.18 -5.12
N GLY A 66 1.89 10.33 -5.39
CA GLY A 66 2.47 11.65 -5.12
C GLY A 66 2.74 11.87 -3.63
N GLY A 67 1.80 11.52 -2.76
CA GLY A 67 1.97 11.61 -1.30
C GLY A 67 3.08 10.70 -0.78
N PHE A 68 3.18 9.47 -1.28
CA PHE A 68 4.27 8.56 -0.95
C PHE A 68 5.63 9.12 -1.37
N ALA A 69 5.73 9.71 -2.58
CA ALA A 69 6.95 10.37 -3.01
C ALA A 69 7.35 11.57 -2.13
N VAL A 70 6.37 12.34 -1.62
CA VAL A 70 6.62 13.42 -0.65
C VAL A 70 7.14 12.85 0.68
N LEU A 71 6.55 11.78 1.20
CA LEU A 71 7.01 11.12 2.43
C LEU A 71 8.46 10.64 2.33
N GLU A 72 8.81 9.99 1.22
CA GLU A 72 10.17 9.49 1.01
C GLU A 72 11.18 10.62 0.87
N ARG A 73 10.85 11.65 0.09
CA ARG A 73 11.76 12.76 -0.20
C ARG A 73 11.95 13.72 0.98
N ASP A 74 10.85 14.09 1.64
CA ASP A 74 10.84 15.24 2.55
C ASP A 74 10.73 14.83 4.03
N HIS A 75 10.27 13.61 4.32
CA HIS A 75 9.98 13.16 5.69
C HIS A 75 10.77 11.93 6.15
N GLY A 76 11.64 11.35 5.30
CA GLY A 76 12.50 10.23 5.69
C GLY A 76 11.75 8.91 5.87
N PHE A 77 10.76 8.65 5.01
CA PHE A 77 10.03 7.38 4.96
C PHE A 77 10.62 6.45 3.89
N VAL A 78 10.27 5.17 3.99
CA VAL A 78 10.17 4.27 2.84
C VAL A 78 8.74 3.84 2.66
N THR A 79 8.28 3.71 1.42
CA THR A 79 6.90 3.32 1.14
C THR A 79 6.80 2.11 0.21
N ALA A 80 5.68 1.40 0.32
CA ALA A 80 5.39 0.25 -0.53
C ALA A 80 3.89 0.11 -0.78
N MET A 81 3.54 -0.35 -1.99
CA MET A 81 2.16 -0.59 -2.41
C MET A 81 2.01 -2.06 -2.81
N ALA A 82 0.93 -2.69 -2.33
CA ALA A 82 0.65 -4.11 -2.55
C ALA A 82 1.87 -5.02 -2.28
N ALA A 83 2.64 -4.70 -1.24
CA ALA A 83 3.87 -5.40 -0.92
C ALA A 83 3.62 -6.57 0.01
N GLY A 84 3.91 -7.77 -0.48
CA GLY A 84 3.62 -9.02 0.21
C GLY A 84 2.13 -9.31 0.32
N PHE A 85 1.80 -10.51 0.77
CA PHE A 85 0.42 -10.94 0.99
C PHE A 85 -0.15 -10.39 2.30
N ASP A 86 0.67 -10.31 3.34
CA ASP A 86 0.27 -9.93 4.68
C ASP A 86 1.10 -8.78 5.29
N LYS A 87 0.78 -8.41 6.53
CA LYS A 87 1.51 -7.38 7.28
C LYS A 87 2.98 -7.74 7.48
N GLY A 88 3.32 -9.00 7.72
CA GLY A 88 4.69 -9.44 7.97
C GLY A 88 5.58 -9.24 6.75
N GLU A 89 5.10 -9.70 5.60
CA GLU A 89 5.81 -9.55 4.32
C GLU A 89 5.95 -8.08 3.90
N LEU A 90 4.92 -7.25 4.15
CA LEU A 90 5.04 -5.80 3.97
C LEU A 90 6.20 -5.22 4.79
N TRP A 91 6.38 -5.64 6.05
CA TRP A 91 7.49 -5.15 6.88
C TRP A 91 8.85 -5.57 6.35
N ASP A 92 8.96 -6.78 5.82
CA ASP A 92 10.22 -7.26 5.26
C ASP A 92 10.58 -6.51 3.97
N GLU A 93 9.60 -6.23 3.10
CA GLU A 93 9.78 -5.36 1.94
C GLU A 93 10.22 -3.94 2.35
N LEU A 94 9.54 -3.33 3.32
CA LEU A 94 9.90 -1.97 3.77
C LEU A 94 11.31 -1.95 4.40
N ARG A 95 11.70 -3.00 5.13
CA ARG A 95 13.08 -3.13 5.66
C ARG A 95 14.10 -3.28 4.54
N GLU A 96 13.78 -4.03 3.49
CA GLU A 96 14.63 -4.18 2.31
C GLU A 96 14.80 -2.86 1.57
N ARG A 97 13.71 -2.15 1.31
CA ARG A 97 13.72 -0.81 0.72
C ARG A 97 14.56 0.15 1.53
N ARG A 98 14.38 0.15 2.85
CA ARG A 98 15.20 0.96 3.77
C ARG A 98 16.68 0.63 3.62
N ARG A 99 17.06 -0.65 3.59
CA ARG A 99 18.46 -1.07 3.45
C ARG A 99 19.03 -0.65 2.10
N SER A 100 18.27 -0.85 1.03
CA SER A 100 18.65 -0.49 -0.35
C SER A 100 18.80 1.02 -0.53
N ALA A 101 18.04 1.82 0.22
CA ALA A 101 18.13 3.27 0.26
C ALA A 101 19.18 3.82 1.26
N GLY A 102 20.10 2.97 1.77
CA GLY A 102 21.18 3.41 2.67
C GLY A 102 20.84 3.38 4.17
N GLY A 103 19.63 3.02 4.55
CA GLY A 103 19.25 2.77 5.94
C GLY A 103 18.81 4.01 6.74
N GLU A 104 18.69 5.17 6.11
CA GLU A 104 18.45 6.44 6.80
C GLU A 104 16.98 6.66 7.19
N ALA A 105 16.05 6.07 6.44
CA ALA A 105 14.62 6.21 6.72
C ALA A 105 14.28 5.79 8.17
N TRP A 106 13.56 6.64 8.88
CA TRP A 106 13.18 6.40 10.28
C TRP A 106 11.81 5.75 10.40
N ALA A 107 10.96 5.90 9.38
CA ALA A 107 9.61 5.37 9.34
C ALA A 107 9.31 4.64 8.02
N GLY A 108 8.27 3.82 8.02
CA GLY A 108 7.77 3.15 6.82
C GLY A 108 6.25 3.13 6.80
N ALA A 109 5.66 3.22 5.60
CA ALA A 109 4.22 3.18 5.40
C ALA A 109 3.85 2.41 4.12
N GLY A 110 2.71 1.74 4.11
CA GLY A 110 2.27 1.01 2.93
C GLY A 110 1.07 0.12 3.16
N PHE A 111 0.77 -0.74 2.19
CA PHE A 111 -0.28 -1.73 2.27
C PHE A 111 0.12 -3.02 1.54
N HIS A 112 -0.42 -4.15 2.00
CA HIS A 112 -0.19 -5.47 1.43
C HIS A 112 -1.26 -5.82 0.36
N GLN A 113 -1.07 -6.92 -0.36
CA GLN A 113 -1.92 -7.34 -1.46
C GLN A 113 -3.41 -7.46 -1.05
N GLN A 114 -3.72 -8.05 0.11
CA GLN A 114 -5.14 -8.18 0.53
C GLN A 114 -5.87 -6.84 0.73
N ASP A 115 -5.14 -5.76 1.08
CA ASP A 115 -5.74 -4.43 1.17
C ASP A 115 -5.86 -3.81 -0.24
N ALA A 116 -4.95 -4.15 -1.16
CA ALA A 116 -5.00 -3.75 -2.56
C ALA A 116 -6.18 -4.38 -3.32
N ASP A 117 -6.48 -5.66 -3.08
CA ASP A 117 -7.56 -6.41 -3.74
C ASP A 117 -8.91 -5.70 -3.63
N ARG A 118 -9.14 -5.00 -2.50
CA ARG A 118 -10.36 -4.21 -2.25
C ARG A 118 -10.53 -3.04 -3.23
N LEU A 119 -9.47 -2.59 -3.88
CA LEU A 119 -9.48 -1.47 -4.84
C LEU A 119 -10.09 -1.86 -6.20
N ALA A 120 -10.40 -3.14 -6.40
CA ALA A 120 -11.07 -3.61 -7.61
C ALA A 120 -12.47 -3.03 -7.80
N THR A 121 -13.13 -2.63 -6.71
CA THR A 121 -14.47 -2.03 -6.73
C THR A 121 -14.46 -0.76 -5.88
N THR A 122 -14.73 0.40 -6.49
CA THR A 122 -14.90 1.65 -5.76
C THR A 122 -16.39 1.98 -5.53
N PRO A 123 -16.74 2.68 -4.44
CA PRO A 123 -15.83 3.18 -3.39
C PRO A 123 -15.25 2.06 -2.51
N ALA A 124 -14.01 2.25 -2.08
CA ALA A 124 -13.28 1.30 -1.23
C ALA A 124 -12.59 2.02 -0.07
N THR A 125 -12.36 1.31 1.03
CA THR A 125 -11.47 1.78 2.10
C THR A 125 -10.12 1.08 1.97
N LEU A 126 -9.08 1.84 1.66
CA LEU A 126 -7.70 1.38 1.69
C LEU A 126 -7.13 1.54 3.10
N TYR A 127 -6.54 0.49 3.64
CA TYR A 127 -5.91 0.51 4.95
C TYR A 127 -4.39 0.60 4.80
N LEU A 128 -3.81 1.64 5.37
CA LEU A 128 -2.37 1.85 5.40
C LEU A 128 -1.81 1.44 6.77
N LEU A 129 -0.77 0.62 6.72
CA LEU A 129 0.08 0.25 7.83
C LEU A 129 1.24 1.23 7.90
N PHE A 130 1.67 1.56 9.13
CA PHE A 130 2.83 2.39 9.39
C PHE A 130 3.60 1.86 10.61
N SER A 131 4.90 2.14 10.68
CA SER A 131 5.76 1.81 11.81
C SER A 131 7.07 2.60 11.70
N VAL A 132 7.92 2.46 12.72
CA VAL A 132 9.22 3.10 12.83
C VAL A 132 10.36 2.08 12.85
N PHE A 133 11.48 2.45 12.27
CA PHE A 133 12.74 1.70 12.25
C PHE A 133 13.79 2.29 13.19
N ALA A 134 13.69 3.59 13.45
CA ALA A 134 14.59 4.37 14.27
C ALA A 134 13.79 5.46 15.00
N PRO A 135 14.36 6.07 16.06
CA PRO A 135 13.73 7.21 16.70
C PRO A 135 13.42 8.34 15.71
N ASN A 136 12.34 9.07 15.95
CA ASN A 136 12.02 10.25 15.13
C ASN A 136 13.24 11.21 15.12
N PRO A 137 13.73 11.65 13.94
CA PRO A 137 14.87 12.56 13.83
C PRO A 137 14.69 13.89 14.56
N ALA A 138 13.45 14.33 14.79
CA ALA A 138 13.15 15.53 15.56
C ALA A 138 13.28 15.31 17.09
N THR A 139 13.37 14.07 17.56
CA THR A 139 13.49 13.74 18.98
C THR A 139 14.91 14.08 19.48
N PRO A 140 15.06 14.93 20.52
CA PRO A 140 16.37 15.27 21.04
C PRO A 140 17.17 14.07 21.57
N ALA A 141 18.47 14.02 21.31
CA ALA A 141 19.34 12.89 21.66
C ALA A 141 19.26 12.49 23.15
N HIS A 142 19.19 13.45 24.07
CA HIS A 142 19.09 13.16 25.51
C HIS A 142 17.77 12.47 25.90
N VAL A 143 16.68 12.69 25.13
CA VAL A 143 15.40 12.01 25.32
C VAL A 143 15.51 10.56 24.85
N VAL A 144 16.14 10.35 23.69
CA VAL A 144 16.44 9.00 23.17
C VAL A 144 17.29 8.23 24.17
N GLU A 145 18.39 8.81 24.64
CA GLU A 145 19.28 8.20 25.65
C GLU A 145 18.53 7.84 26.94
N ALA A 146 17.66 8.73 27.42
CA ALA A 146 16.85 8.46 28.60
C ALA A 146 15.87 7.30 28.37
N ALA A 147 15.20 7.24 27.23
CA ALA A 147 14.27 6.17 26.86
C ALA A 147 14.98 4.82 26.76
N MET A 148 16.18 4.78 26.16
CA MET A 148 16.94 3.54 25.93
C MET A 148 17.41 2.84 27.22
N ARG A 149 17.44 3.54 28.37
CA ARG A 149 17.83 2.98 29.67
C ARG A 149 16.86 1.96 30.25
N SER A 150 15.64 1.84 29.72
CA SER A 150 14.65 0.88 30.21
C SER A 150 13.78 0.33 29.09
N GLU A 151 13.23 -0.87 29.28
CA GLU A 151 12.27 -1.45 28.33
C GLU A 151 11.00 -0.60 28.22
N HIS A 152 10.47 -0.14 29.35
CA HIS A 152 9.32 0.76 29.38
C HIS A 152 9.56 2.04 28.58
N GLY A 153 10.73 2.67 28.74
CA GLY A 153 11.11 3.86 27.99
C GLY A 153 11.22 3.61 26.48
N ARG A 154 11.84 2.50 26.07
CA ARG A 154 11.91 2.10 24.65
C ARG A 154 10.52 1.87 24.05
N ASN A 155 9.64 1.18 24.77
CA ASN A 155 8.28 0.91 24.30
C ASN A 155 7.46 2.20 24.21
N ALA A 156 7.56 3.09 25.20
CA ALA A 156 6.88 4.38 25.18
C ALA A 156 7.35 5.26 24.01
N MET A 157 8.67 5.30 23.75
CA MET A 157 9.23 6.03 22.62
C MET A 157 8.78 5.44 21.28
N ALA A 158 8.81 4.13 21.12
CA ALA A 158 8.34 3.48 19.88
C ALA A 158 6.85 3.78 19.59
N GLN A 159 6.00 3.82 20.61
CA GLN A 159 4.59 4.19 20.46
C GLN A 159 4.43 5.68 20.08
N ALA A 160 5.19 6.57 20.71
CA ALA A 160 5.18 8.00 20.40
C ALA A 160 5.68 8.28 18.97
N ASP A 161 6.79 7.64 18.58
CA ASP A 161 7.37 7.78 17.24
C ASP A 161 6.45 7.19 16.16
N ALA A 162 5.79 6.06 16.44
CA ALA A 162 4.77 5.50 15.53
C ALA A 162 3.58 6.45 15.37
N GLY A 163 3.11 7.09 16.45
CA GLY A 163 2.07 8.12 16.39
C GLY A 163 2.50 9.34 15.59
N ALA A 164 3.75 9.78 15.75
CA ALA A 164 4.31 10.88 14.95
C ALA A 164 4.41 10.52 13.47
N ALA A 165 4.83 9.29 13.14
CA ALA A 165 4.89 8.81 11.76
C ALA A 165 3.50 8.77 11.11
N ALA A 166 2.49 8.29 11.83
CA ALA A 166 1.11 8.30 11.36
C ALA A 166 0.55 9.71 11.16
N ALA A 167 0.85 10.64 12.06
CA ALA A 167 0.44 12.04 11.91
C ALA A 167 1.00 12.66 10.62
N VAL A 168 2.30 12.46 10.35
CA VAL A 168 2.95 12.92 9.11
C VAL A 168 2.33 12.24 7.88
N LEU A 169 2.11 10.93 7.91
CA LEU A 169 1.42 10.20 6.84
C LEU A 169 0.04 10.79 6.55
N VAL A 170 -0.77 11.03 7.58
CA VAL A 170 -2.12 11.59 7.45
C VAL A 170 -2.09 13.00 6.86
N GLU A 171 -1.19 13.85 7.35
CA GLU A 171 -1.01 15.22 6.85
C GLU A 171 -0.66 15.21 5.36
N VAL A 172 0.40 14.48 4.96
CA VAL A 172 0.85 14.42 3.57
C VAL A 172 -0.22 13.88 2.63
N LEU A 173 -0.97 12.85 3.04
CA LEU A 173 -2.03 12.29 2.21
C LEU A 173 -3.23 13.23 2.08
N ARG A 174 -3.58 13.98 3.13
CA ARG A 174 -4.62 15.02 3.06
C ARG A 174 -4.19 16.17 2.16
N ASP A 175 -2.93 16.58 2.23
CA ASP A 175 -2.36 17.61 1.35
C ASP A 175 -2.32 17.15 -0.11
N ALA A 176 -2.18 15.85 -0.36
CA ALA A 176 -2.33 15.25 -1.68
C ALA A 176 -3.79 15.19 -2.17
N GLY A 177 -4.76 15.61 -1.35
CA GLY A 177 -6.18 15.66 -1.68
C GLY A 177 -6.94 14.35 -1.45
N LEU A 178 -6.39 13.45 -0.64
CA LEU A 178 -7.08 12.21 -0.27
C LEU A 178 -7.96 12.42 0.97
N GLU A 179 -9.08 11.71 1.01
CA GLU A 179 -9.93 11.64 2.20
C GLU A 179 -9.35 10.60 3.16
N VAL A 180 -8.81 11.06 4.29
CA VAL A 180 -8.05 10.25 5.24
C VAL A 180 -8.62 10.33 6.64
N ASP A 181 -8.80 9.18 7.27
CA ASP A 181 -9.28 9.02 8.64
C ASP A 181 -8.33 8.17 9.48
N TRP A 182 -8.05 8.66 10.69
CA TRP A 182 -7.21 8.00 11.70
C TRP A 182 -7.59 8.52 13.08
N ASP A 183 -7.66 7.62 14.06
CA ASP A 183 -8.13 7.89 15.42
C ASP A 183 -7.04 8.44 16.36
N GLY A 184 -5.82 8.63 15.86
CA GLY A 184 -4.66 9.05 16.65
C GLY A 184 -3.92 7.90 17.33
N SER A 185 -4.38 6.66 17.18
CA SER A 185 -3.76 5.51 17.83
C SER A 185 -2.63 4.91 16.98
N PRO A 186 -1.41 4.74 17.53
CA PRO A 186 -0.31 4.07 16.83
C PRO A 186 -0.55 2.58 16.56
N SER A 187 -1.58 1.98 17.18
CA SER A 187 -1.99 0.60 16.93
C SER A 187 -3.09 0.45 15.87
N SER A 188 -3.73 1.56 15.50
CA SER A 188 -4.77 1.62 14.46
C SER A 188 -4.16 1.85 13.09
N ARG A 189 -4.83 1.39 12.02
CA ARG A 189 -4.42 1.68 10.64
C ARG A 189 -4.94 3.05 10.21
N VAL A 190 -4.22 3.71 9.31
CA VAL A 190 -4.73 4.90 8.60
C VAL A 190 -5.68 4.43 7.51
N ARG A 191 -6.87 5.02 7.42
CA ARG A 191 -7.90 4.68 6.43
C ARG A 191 -7.95 5.76 5.36
N VAL A 192 -7.92 5.36 4.10
CA VAL A 192 -8.10 6.24 2.94
C VAL A 192 -9.38 5.84 2.22
N LEU A 193 -10.34 6.76 2.06
CA LEU A 193 -11.50 6.52 1.21
C LEU A 193 -11.07 6.71 -0.25
N VAL A 194 -11.19 5.63 -1.03
CA VAL A 194 -10.83 5.59 -2.44
C VAL A 194 -12.11 5.56 -3.27
N SER A 195 -12.32 6.60 -4.06
CA SER A 195 -13.48 6.74 -4.95
C SER A 195 -13.10 6.58 -6.42
N ASP A 196 -11.86 6.91 -6.79
CA ASP A 196 -11.35 6.88 -8.15
C ASP A 196 -9.98 6.18 -8.22
N TRP A 197 -9.99 4.84 -8.20
CA TRP A 197 -8.76 4.05 -8.34
C TRP A 197 -8.44 3.76 -9.81
N ARG A 198 -7.41 4.43 -10.33
CA ARG A 198 -6.94 4.28 -11.72
C ARG A 198 -5.44 4.02 -11.82
N ARG A 199 -4.97 2.96 -11.16
CA ARG A 199 -3.61 2.44 -11.40
C ARG A 199 -3.52 1.83 -12.81
N PRO A 200 -2.54 2.21 -13.64
CA PRO A 200 -2.28 1.53 -14.91
C PRO A 200 -2.00 0.04 -14.72
N LEU A 201 -2.50 -0.80 -15.61
CA LEU A 201 -2.09 -2.21 -15.64
C LEU A 201 -0.61 -2.32 -16.04
N PRO A 202 0.13 -3.31 -15.53
CA PRO A 202 1.49 -3.59 -16.00
C PRO A 202 1.52 -3.84 -17.51
N ALA A 203 2.68 -3.71 -18.16
CA ALA A 203 2.79 -4.12 -19.55
C ALA A 203 2.48 -5.63 -19.67
N ALA A 204 1.61 -5.97 -20.62
CA ALA A 204 1.21 -7.35 -20.92
C ALA A 204 2.16 -8.02 -21.92
#